data_AF-A0A931AKR5-F1
#
_entry.id   AF-A0A931AKR5-F1
#
_cell.length_a   1.000
_cell.length_b   1.000
_cell.length_c   1.000
_cell.angle_alpha   90.00
_cell.angle_beta   90.00
_cell.angle_gamma   90.00
#
_symmetry.space_group_name_H-M   'P 1'
#
loop_
_entity.id
_entity.type
_entity.pdbx_description
1 polymer ?
#
loop_
_entity_poly.entity_id
_entity_poly.type
_entity_poly.pdbx_seq_one_letter_code
_entity_poly.pdbx_strand_id
1 'polypeptide(L)'
;MTAFKAVTVLNTLSVLAQAVTAGQLMSGGDASLHGLGAGAVHGLGLVQLIAAVLLWRPGRGAGWPVPVSLAVLLLGFVQSMLGGSGAMAAHVPVGMTLFGLSVWLLAWSWRR
;
A
#
# COMPACT_ATOMS: atom_id res chain seq x y z
N MET A 1 6.77 -17.69 2.85
CA MET A 1 6.71 -17.19 1.46
C MET A 1 5.27 -16.91 1.02
N THR A 2 4.36 -17.89 1.08
CA THR A 2 2.96 -17.75 0.63
C THR A 2 2.19 -16.62 1.30
N ALA A 3 2.28 -16.47 2.62
CA ALA A 3 1.61 -15.40 3.35
C ALA A 3 2.05 -13.99 2.89
N PHE A 4 3.37 -13.79 2.71
CA PHE A 4 3.92 -12.54 2.21
C PHE A 4 3.44 -12.23 0.78
N LYS A 5 3.44 -13.22 -0.12
CA LYS A 5 2.90 -13.08 -1.48
C LYS A 5 1.41 -12.68 -1.45
N ALA A 6 0.60 -13.40 -0.67
CA ALA A 6 -0.84 -13.15 -0.57
C ALA A 6 -1.15 -11.75 -0.05
N VAL A 7 -0.53 -11.32 1.05
CA VAL A 7 -0.79 -9.98 1.59
C VAL A 7 -0.25 -8.88 0.67
N THR A 8 0.87 -9.09 -0.02
CA THR A 8 1.38 -8.11 -1.01
C THR A 8 0.42 -7.95 -2.19
N VAL A 9 -0.21 -9.04 -2.65
CA VAL A 9 -1.29 -8.98 -3.66
C VAL A 9 -2.46 -8.16 -3.13
N LEU A 10 -2.98 -8.51 -1.95
CA LEU A 10 -4.13 -7.82 -1.36
C LEU A 10 -3.87 -6.34 -1.14
N ASN A 11 -2.70 -5.98 -0.61
CA ASN A 11 -2.34 -4.59 -0.37
C ASN A 11 -2.19 -3.82 -1.70
N THR A 12 -1.55 -4.42 -2.71
CA THR A 12 -1.44 -3.80 -4.04
C THR A 12 -2.81 -3.57 -4.69
N LEU A 13 -3.73 -4.54 -4.57
CA LEU A 13 -5.11 -4.39 -5.04
C LEU A 13 -5.87 -3.32 -4.26
N SER A 14 -5.63 -3.19 -2.95
CA SER A 14 -6.21 -2.12 -2.14
C SER A 14 -5.73 -0.74 -2.57
N VAL A 15 -4.44 -0.58 -2.87
CA VAL A 15 -3.89 0.68 -3.43
C VAL A 15 -4.45 0.96 -4.82
N LEU A 16 -4.62 -0.07 -5.68
CA LEU A 16 -5.29 0.08 -6.98
C LEU A 16 -6.75 0.54 -6.81
N ALA A 17 -7.49 -0.04 -5.87
CA ALA A 17 -8.86 0.37 -5.57
C ALA A 17 -8.93 1.82 -5.05
N GLN A 18 -7.91 2.27 -4.30
CA GLN A 18 -7.79 3.68 -3.93
C GLN A 18 -7.63 4.59 -5.14
N ALA A 19 -6.85 4.20 -6.16
CA ALA A 19 -6.73 4.97 -7.40
C ALA A 19 -8.07 5.05 -8.17
N VAL A 20 -8.83 3.95 -8.22
CA VAL A 20 -10.17 3.93 -8.84
C VAL A 20 -11.14 4.84 -8.09
N THR A 21 -11.20 4.73 -6.76
CA THR A 21 -12.11 5.55 -5.93
C THR A 21 -11.70 7.02 -5.91
N ALA A 22 -10.41 7.34 -6.03
CA ALA A 22 -9.96 8.71 -6.23
C ALA A 22 -10.48 9.29 -7.55
N GLY A 23 -10.41 8.53 -8.65
CA GLY A 23 -10.99 8.96 -9.94
C GLY A 23 -12.50 9.17 -9.88
N GLN A 24 -13.22 8.31 -9.15
CA GLN A 24 -14.66 8.47 -8.90
C GLN A 24 -14.94 9.75 -8.11
N LEU A 25 -14.20 10.01 -7.04
CA LEU A 25 -14.31 11.22 -6.22
C LEU A 25 -14.06 12.49 -7.05
N MET A 26 -13.02 12.48 -7.89
CA MET A 26 -12.73 13.60 -8.82
C MET A 26 -13.83 13.82 -9.87
N SER A 27 -14.64 12.79 -10.15
CA SER A 27 -15.78 12.86 -11.07
C SER A 27 -17.09 13.23 -10.37
N GLY A 28 -17.03 13.72 -9.12
CA GLY A 28 -18.21 14.09 -8.32
C GLY A 28 -18.84 12.95 -7.53
N GLY A 29 -18.17 11.79 -7.44
CA GLY A 29 -18.60 10.66 -6.63
C GLY A 29 -18.44 10.88 -5.13
N ASP A 30 -19.05 9.99 -4.34
CA ASP A 30 -18.99 10.03 -2.88
C ASP A 30 -17.61 9.67 -2.32
N ALA A 31 -17.20 10.34 -1.24
CA ALA A 31 -15.88 10.19 -0.63
C ALA A 31 -15.76 9.00 0.34
N SER A 32 -16.87 8.36 0.74
CA SER A 32 -16.86 7.35 1.80
C SER A 32 -16.04 6.12 1.43
N LEU A 33 -16.16 5.62 0.19
CA LEU A 33 -15.39 4.47 -0.29
C LEU A 33 -13.90 4.75 -0.31
N HIS A 34 -13.51 5.96 -0.74
CA HIS A 34 -12.11 6.36 -0.75
C HIS A 34 -11.57 6.46 0.68
N GLY A 35 -12.29 7.17 1.56
CA GLY A 35 -11.92 7.34 2.96
C GLY A 35 -11.84 6.02 3.74
N LEU A 36 -12.82 5.13 3.61
CA LEU A 36 -12.80 3.80 4.24
C LEU A 36 -11.70 2.91 3.68
N GLY A 37 -11.48 2.95 2.36
CA GLY A 37 -10.45 2.16 1.71
C GLY A 37 -9.03 2.53 2.13
N ALA A 38 -8.78 3.78 2.58
CA ALA A 38 -7.49 4.16 3.15
C ALA A 38 -7.14 3.31 4.39
N GLY A 39 -8.13 3.01 5.24
CA GLY A 39 -7.94 2.12 6.39
C GLY A 39 -7.57 0.70 5.99
N ALA A 40 -8.11 0.20 4.87
CA ALA A 40 -7.73 -1.11 4.33
C ALA A 40 -6.25 -1.13 3.87
N VAL A 41 -5.77 -0.06 3.23
CA VAL A 41 -4.35 0.08 2.85
C VAL A 41 -3.45 0.07 4.09
N HIS A 42 -3.81 0.78 5.17
CA HIS A 42 -3.00 0.78 6.40
C HIS A 42 -2.99 -0.60 7.07
N GLY A 43 -4.16 -1.23 7.20
CA GLY A 43 -4.28 -2.55 7.80
C GLY A 43 -3.49 -3.61 7.03
N LEU A 44 -3.65 -3.66 5.71
CA LEU A 44 -2.90 -4.57 4.85
C LEU A 44 -1.40 -4.24 4.83
N GLY A 45 -1.02 -2.96 4.86
CA GLY A 45 0.37 -2.53 4.98
C GLY A 45 1.03 -3.00 6.28
N LEU A 46 0.32 -2.94 7.41
CA LEU A 46 0.79 -3.46 8.69
C LEU A 46 0.95 -4.99 8.65
N VAL A 47 -0.05 -5.70 8.13
CA VAL A 47 0.04 -7.16 7.97
C VAL A 47 1.18 -7.54 7.01
N GLN A 48 1.41 -6.77 5.95
CA GLN A 48 2.52 -6.96 5.02
C GLN A 48 3.87 -6.77 5.71
N LEU A 49 4.01 -5.73 6.54
CA LEU A 49 5.22 -5.50 7.34
C LEU A 49 5.49 -6.67 8.30
N ILE A 50 4.47 -7.15 9.01
CA ILE A 50 4.59 -8.32 9.88
C ILE A 50 5.02 -9.55 9.06
N ALA A 51 4.37 -9.81 7.93
CA ALA A 51 4.71 -10.93 7.05
C ALA A 51 6.14 -10.82 6.49
N ALA A 52 6.64 -9.61 6.22
CA ALA A 52 8.03 -9.38 5.81
C ALA A 52 9.02 -9.70 6.94
N VAL A 53 8.71 -9.31 8.19
CA VAL A 53 9.54 -9.65 9.36
C VAL A 53 9.57 -11.17 9.57
N LEU A 54 8.42 -11.84 9.44
CA LEU A 54 8.31 -13.29 9.52
C LEU A 54 9.06 -14.01 8.38
N LEU A 55 9.04 -13.46 7.17
CA LEU A 55 9.84 -13.97 6.06
C LEU A 55 11.34 -13.90 6.39
N TRP A 56 11.78 -12.80 7.00
CA TRP A 56 13.19 -12.56 7.29
C TRP A 56 13.73 -13.36 8.49
N ARG A 57 13.20 -13.13 9.69
CA ARG A 57 13.81 -13.63 10.94
C ARG A 57 13.56 -15.14 11.12
N PRO A 58 12.31 -15.60 11.30
CA PRO A 58 12.04 -17.03 11.43
C PRO A 58 12.12 -17.77 10.09
N GLY A 59 11.72 -17.14 8.98
CA GLY A 59 11.74 -17.75 7.65
C GLY A 59 13.11 -17.80 6.97
N ARG A 60 14.14 -17.12 7.52
CA ARG A 60 15.50 -17.01 6.97
C ARG A 60 15.55 -16.53 5.51
N GLY A 61 14.50 -15.83 5.06
CA GLY A 61 14.39 -15.25 3.74
C GLY A 61 15.07 -13.88 3.64
N ALA A 62 14.84 -13.19 2.52
CA ALA A 62 15.38 -11.85 2.31
C ALA A 62 14.84 -10.85 3.36
N GLY A 63 15.74 -10.06 3.97
CA GLY A 63 15.38 -9.07 4.98
C GLY A 63 14.96 -7.70 4.44
N TRP A 64 15.38 -7.36 3.22
CA TRP A 64 15.09 -6.06 2.61
C TRP A 64 13.59 -5.76 2.39
N PRO A 65 12.66 -6.73 2.22
CA PRO A 65 11.24 -6.41 2.12
C PRO A 65 10.66 -5.76 3.38
N VAL A 66 11.34 -5.85 4.52
CA VAL A 66 10.94 -5.21 5.79
C VAL A 66 10.95 -3.68 5.67
N PRO A 67 12.09 -3.00 5.39
CA PRO A 67 12.08 -1.55 5.23
C PRO A 67 11.18 -1.06 4.09
N VAL A 68 11.00 -1.84 3.02
CA VAL A 68 10.08 -1.47 1.93
C VAL A 68 8.62 -1.56 2.37
N SER A 69 8.23 -2.62 3.10
CA SER A 69 6.87 -2.74 3.64
C SER A 69 6.59 -1.68 4.71
N LEU A 70 7.60 -1.29 5.48
CA LEU A 70 7.50 -0.16 6.40
C LEU A 70 7.28 1.14 5.63
N ALA A 71 8.02 1.38 4.54
CA ALA A 71 7.82 2.56 3.71
C ALA A 71 6.41 2.60 3.09
N VAL A 72 5.89 1.47 2.60
CA VAL A 72 4.50 1.35 2.11
C VAL A 72 3.49 1.76 3.18
N LEU A 73 3.65 1.26 4.42
CA LEU A 73 2.76 1.61 5.53
C LEU A 73 2.82 3.12 5.86
N LEU A 74 4.02 3.67 6.01
CA LEU A 74 4.21 5.09 6.35
C LEU A 74 3.71 6.01 5.24
N LEU A 75 3.99 5.69 3.98
CA LEU A 75 3.48 6.43 2.84
C LEU A 75 1.95 6.37 2.77
N GLY A 76 1.32 5.26 3.17
CA GLY A 76 -0.13 5.16 3.31
C GLY A 76 -0.70 6.17 4.32
N PHE A 77 -0.05 6.37 5.47
CA PHE A 77 -0.48 7.40 6.44
C PHE A 77 -0.24 8.82 5.92
N VAL A 78 0.90 9.06 5.27
CA VAL A 78 1.18 10.34 4.60
C VAL A 78 0.13 10.64 3.53
N GLN A 79 -0.32 9.62 2.77
CA GLN A 79 -1.39 9.77 1.80
C GLN A 79 -2.70 10.20 2.43
N SER A 80 -3.12 9.57 3.53
CA SER A 80 -4.34 9.97 4.24
C SER A 80 -4.25 11.40 4.80
N MET A 81 -3.08 11.79 5.32
CA MET A 81 -2.84 13.15 5.80
C MET A 81 -2.94 14.17 4.66
N LEU A 82 -2.26 13.93 3.53
CA LEU A 82 -2.29 14.82 2.36
C LEU A 82 -3.68 14.87 1.71
N GLY A 83 -4.40 13.74 1.73
CA GLY A 83 -5.77 13.63 1.25
C GLY A 83 -6.72 14.48 2.08
N GLY A 84 -6.69 14.29 3.41
CA GLY A 84 -7.52 15.02 4.36
C GLY A 84 -7.22 16.53 4.43
N SER A 85 -5.99 16.95 4.12
CA SER A 85 -5.62 18.37 4.08
C SER A 85 -5.95 19.07 2.76
N GLY A 86 -6.40 18.33 1.73
CA GLY A 86 -6.66 18.89 0.40
C GLY A 86 -5.39 19.19 -0.41
N ALA A 87 -4.20 18.75 0.04
CA ALA A 87 -2.91 19.00 -0.62
C ALA A 87 -2.70 18.12 -1.86
N MET A 88 -3.60 18.22 -2.85
CA MET A 88 -3.67 17.31 -4.00
C MET A 88 -2.40 17.27 -4.85
N ALA A 89 -1.70 18.40 -4.98
CA ALA A 89 -0.44 18.49 -5.71
C ALA A 89 0.66 17.57 -5.14
N ALA A 90 0.64 17.31 -3.83
CA ALA A 90 1.53 16.35 -3.19
C ALA A 90 0.89 14.97 -3.06
N HIS A 91 -0.42 14.91 -2.80
CA HIS A 91 -1.16 13.66 -2.64
C HIS A 91 -1.01 12.77 -3.88
N VAL A 92 -1.29 13.28 -5.08
CA VAL A 92 -1.33 12.47 -6.30
C VAL A 92 0.04 11.85 -6.66
N PRO A 93 1.16 12.61 -6.71
CA PRO A 93 2.47 12.01 -7.00
C PRO A 93 2.93 10.98 -5.96
N VAL A 94 2.65 11.23 -4.67
CA VAL A 94 3.00 10.29 -3.59
C VAL A 94 2.14 9.03 -3.69
N GLY A 95 0.86 9.15 -4.05
CA GLY A 95 -0.02 8.01 -4.31
C GLY A 95 0.47 7.15 -5.48
N MET A 96 0.91 7.79 -6.57
CA MET A 96 1.49 7.08 -7.72
C MET A 96 2.80 6.37 -7.35
N THR A 97 3.63 7.00 -6.52
CA THR A 97 4.86 6.41 -6.01
C THR A 97 4.57 5.18 -5.15
N LEU A 98 3.58 5.27 -4.25
CA LEU A 98 3.12 4.17 -3.42
C LEU A 98 2.59 3.00 -4.26
N PHE A 99 1.81 3.30 -5.30
CA PHE A 99 1.32 2.28 -6.23
C PHE A 99 2.46 1.58 -6.97
N GLY A 100 3.40 2.34 -7.54
CA GLY A 100 4.57 1.78 -8.21
C GLY A 100 5.44 0.92 -7.28
N LEU A 101 5.67 1.37 -6.05
CA LEU A 101 6.40 0.62 -5.03
C LEU A 101 5.72 -0.71 -4.68
N SER A 102 4.39 -0.69 -4.56
CA SER A 102 3.57 -1.87 -4.27
C SER A 102 3.63 -2.89 -5.41
N VAL A 103 3.47 -2.45 -6.65
CA VAL A 103 3.59 -3.30 -7.85
C VAL A 103 5.00 -3.87 -8.01
N TRP A 104 6.04 -3.07 -7.76
CA TRP A 104 7.42 -3.53 -7.82
C TRP A 104 7.71 -4.61 -6.77
N LEU A 105 7.29 -4.40 -5.52
CA LEU A 105 7.45 -5.40 -4.46
C LEU A 105 6.65 -6.67 -4.76
N LEU A 106 5.43 -6.53 -5.29
CA LEU A 106 4.62 -7.64 -5.77
C LEU A 106 5.39 -8.42 -6.84
N ALA A 107 5.82 -7.78 -7.92
CA ALA A 107 6.54 -8.43 -9.01
C ALA A 107 7.81 -9.13 -8.52
N TRP A 108 8.58 -8.49 -7.63
CA TRP A 108 9.74 -9.13 -7.00
C TRP A 108 9.34 -10.39 -6.22
N SER A 109 8.26 -10.33 -5.43
CA SER A 109 7.85 -11.45 -4.58
C SER A 109 7.58 -12.72 -5.38
N TRP A 110 7.10 -12.60 -6.63
CA TRP A 110 6.83 -13.72 -7.54
C TRP A 110 8.03 -14.19 -8.36
N ARG A 111 9.13 -13.44 -8.39
CA ARG A 111 10.40 -13.85 -9.03
C ARG A 111 11.29 -14.72 -8.14
N ARG A 112 10.83 -15.05 -6.93
CA ARG A 112 11.51 -15.82 -5.88
C ARG A 112 10.61 -16.97 -5.45
#